data_AF-A0A7I8EKW3-F1
#
_entry.id   AF-A0A7I8EKW3-F1
#
_cell.length_a   1.000
_cell.length_b   1.000
_cell.length_c   1.000
_cell.angle_alpha   90.00
_cell.angle_beta   90.00
_cell.angle_gamma   90.00
#
_symmetry.space_group_name_H-M   'P 1'
#
loop_
_entity.id
_entity.type
_entity.pdbx_description
1 polymer ?
#
loop_
_entity_poly.entity_id
_entity_poly.type
_entity_poly.pdbx_seq_one_letter_code
_entity_poly.pdbx_strand_id
1 'polypeptide(L)'
;MIDAFSAFNIILTLVTIIGGLLAYRSSIARAANEVQERVIAALDTEIKTMRDKLDDMKVENTRLSLIIDTICAALRSRGMAVSIDGDMVSIKDSSGSSTTTRIQEEQKGQQEEER
;
A
#
# COMPACT_ATOMS: atom_id res chain seq x y z
N MET A 1 -62.88 -31.76 18.10
CA MET A 1 -62.70 -30.52 18.88
C MET A 1 -61.20 -30.38 19.03
N ILE A 2 -60.56 -29.36 18.47
CA ILE A 2 -59.10 -29.19 18.63
C ILE A 2 -58.88 -28.78 20.08
N ASP A 3 -58.16 -29.60 20.85
CA ASP A 3 -57.85 -29.30 22.24
C ASP A 3 -57.01 -28.02 22.34
N ALA A 4 -57.34 -27.16 23.30
CA ALA A 4 -56.67 -25.86 23.48
C ALA A 4 -55.13 -26.00 23.64
N PHE A 5 -54.68 -27.11 24.23
CA PHE A 5 -53.26 -27.45 24.33
C PHE A 5 -52.60 -27.74 22.97
N SER A 6 -53.32 -28.35 22.03
CA SER A 6 -52.81 -28.62 20.68
C SER A 6 -52.70 -27.33 19.88
N ALA A 7 -53.71 -26.46 19.96
CA ALA A 7 -53.68 -25.14 19.32
C ALA A 7 -52.54 -24.26 19.83
N PHE A 8 -52.31 -24.26 21.15
CA PHE A 8 -51.21 -23.50 21.76
C PHE A 8 -49.82 -23.96 21.29
N ASN A 9 -49.58 -25.27 21.24
CA ASN A 9 -48.31 -25.82 20.77
C ASN A 9 -48.03 -25.47 19.30
N ILE A 10 -49.05 -25.51 18.44
CA ILE A 10 -48.91 -25.15 17.02
C ILE A 10 -48.54 -23.66 16.88
N ILE A 11 -49.21 -22.78 17.64
CA ILE A 11 -48.91 -21.34 17.63
C ILE A 11 -47.50 -21.08 18.14
N LEU A 12 -47.09 -21.72 19.24
CA LEU A 12 -45.74 -21.59 19.80
C LEU A 12 -44.67 -21.99 18.78
N THR A 13 -44.90 -23.08 18.04
CA THR A 13 -43.98 -23.59 17.02
C THR A 13 -43.87 -22.63 15.83
N LEU A 14 -44.99 -22.06 15.39
CA LEU A 14 -45.01 -21.05 14.33
C LEU A 14 -44.25 -19.78 14.74
N VAL A 15 -44.46 -19.29 15.97
CA VAL A 15 -43.78 -18.10 16.48
C VAL A 15 -42.28 -18.34 16.63
N THR A 16 -41.85 -19.51 17.08
CA THR A 16 -40.43 -19.84 17.22
C THR A 16 -39.74 -19.97 15.86
N ILE A 17 -40.41 -20.55 14.85
CA ILE A 17 -39.85 -20.63 13.50
C ILE A 17 -39.71 -19.23 12.89
N ILE A 18 -40.76 -18.41 12.95
CA ILE A 18 -40.76 -17.06 12.36
C ILE A 18 -39.78 -16.15 13.13
N GLY A 19 -39.82 -16.20 14.46
CA GLY A 19 -38.92 -15.43 15.33
C GLY A 19 -37.46 -15.83 15.14
N GLY A 20 -37.17 -17.12 15.02
CA GLY A 20 -35.83 -17.63 14.73
C GLY A 20 -35.31 -17.15 13.37
N LEU A 21 -36.17 -17.15 12.35
CA LEU A 21 -35.79 -16.75 10.99
C LEU A 21 -35.51 -15.24 10.89
N LEU A 22 -36.33 -14.41 11.55
CA LEU A 22 -36.09 -12.96 11.64
C LEU A 22 -34.84 -12.63 12.46
N ALA A 23 -34.66 -13.29 13.61
CA ALA A 23 -33.48 -13.09 14.45
C ALA A 23 -32.20 -13.47 13.70
N TYR A 24 -32.20 -14.61 13.01
CA TYR A 24 -31.06 -15.08 12.20
C TYR A 24 -30.70 -14.09 11.09
N ARG A 25 -31.69 -13.59 10.34
CA ARG A 25 -31.45 -12.57 9.30
C ARG A 25 -30.92 -11.26 9.89
N SER A 26 -31.44 -10.83 11.04
CA SER A 26 -30.98 -9.59 11.69
C SER A 26 -29.55 -9.70 12.22
N SER A 27 -29.16 -10.87 12.76
CA SER A 27 -27.81 -11.12 13.26
C SER A 27 -26.78 -11.16 12.14
N ILE A 28 -27.10 -11.78 11.00
CA ILE A 28 -26.21 -11.79 9.83
C ILE A 28 -26.04 -10.38 9.26
N ALA A 29 -27.11 -9.60 9.16
CA ALA A 29 -27.04 -8.23 8.66
C ALA A 29 -26.13 -7.34 9.53
N ARG A 30 -26.18 -7.50 10.85
CA ARG A 30 -25.28 -6.78 11.78
C ARG A 30 -23.83 -7.25 11.66
N ALA A 31 -23.61 -8.56 11.58
CA ALA A 31 -22.27 -9.13 11.41
C ALA A 31 -21.61 -8.69 10.09
N ALA A 32 -22.37 -8.64 8.99
CA ALA A 32 -21.86 -8.19 7.70
C ALA A 32 -21.42 -6.72 7.73
N ASN A 33 -22.16 -5.86 8.42
CA ASN A 33 -21.86 -4.43 8.50
C ASN A 33 -20.57 -4.16 9.28
N GLU A 34 -20.37 -4.88 10.40
CA GLU A 34 -19.16 -4.75 11.23
C GLU A 34 -17.90 -5.28 10.50
N VAL A 35 -18.03 -6.37 9.75
CA VAL A 35 -16.92 -6.90 8.93
C VAL A 35 -16.57 -5.93 7.80
N GLN A 36 -17.57 -5.36 7.13
CA GLN A 36 -17.33 -4.38 6.05
C GLN A 36 -16.63 -3.13 6.57
N GLU A 37 -17.04 -2.59 7.72
CA GLU A 37 -16.43 -1.40 8.30
C GLU A 37 -14.94 -1.62 8.64
N ARG A 38 -14.60 -2.79 9.21
CA ARG A 38 -13.20 -3.15 9.50
C ARG A 38 -12.35 -3.29 8.24
N VAL A 39 -12.90 -3.88 7.18
CA VAL A 39 -12.19 -4.02 5.89
C VAL A 39 -11.96 -2.65 5.25
N ILE A 40 -12.98 -1.78 5.26
CA ILE A 40 -12.85 -0.42 4.72
C ILE A 40 -11.79 0.36 5.51
N ALA A 41 -11.78 0.27 6.84
CA ALA A 41 -10.78 0.94 7.67
C ALA A 41 -9.36 0.42 7.40
N ALA A 42 -9.20 -0.89 7.19
CA ALA A 42 -7.91 -1.49 6.85
C ALA A 42 -7.41 -1.01 5.49
N LEU A 43 -8.28 -1.01 4.47
CA LEU A 43 -7.95 -0.53 3.12
C LEU A 43 -7.62 0.97 3.10
N ASP A 44 -8.36 1.79 3.85
CA ASP A 44 -8.07 3.22 3.94
C ASP A 44 -6.71 3.49 4.61
N THR A 45 -6.38 2.71 5.64
CA THR A 45 -5.07 2.77 6.30
C THR A 45 -3.93 2.36 5.35
N GLU A 46 -4.14 1.31 4.56
CA GLU A 46 -3.16 0.84 3.59
C GLU A 46 -2.94 1.88 2.47
N ILE A 47 -4.02 2.44 1.93
CA ILE A 47 -3.96 3.52 0.93
C ILE A 47 -3.20 4.71 1.48
N LYS A 48 -3.50 5.12 2.72
CA LYS A 48 -2.80 6.24 3.38
C LYS A 48 -1.31 5.94 3.52
N THR A 49 -0.96 4.75 4.01
CA THR A 49 0.45 4.33 4.17
C THR A 49 1.18 4.34 2.83
N MET A 50 0.55 3.85 1.76
CA MET A 50 1.15 3.87 0.42
C MET A 50 1.33 5.28 -0.11
N ARG A 51 0.37 6.18 0.14
CA ARG A 51 0.49 7.60 -0.24
C ARG A 51 1.61 8.29 0.50
N ASP A 52 1.74 8.06 1.81
CA ASP A 52 2.80 8.64 2.63
C ASP A 52 4.18 8.17 2.14
N LYS A 53 4.35 6.85 1.89
CA LYS A 53 5.58 6.31 1.29
C LYS A 53 5.90 6.93 -0.08
N LEU A 54 4.88 7.16 -0.91
CA LEU A 54 5.05 7.76 -2.22
C LEU A 54 5.46 9.23 -2.13
N ASP A 55 4.95 9.96 -1.13
CA ASP A 55 5.38 11.33 -0.87
C ASP A 55 6.82 11.39 -0.37
N ASP A 56 7.19 10.53 0.59
CA ASP A 56 8.56 10.40 1.08
C ASP A 56 9.54 10.07 -0.06
N MET A 57 9.17 9.14 -0.93
CA MET A 57 9.98 8.79 -2.10
C MET A 57 10.13 9.94 -3.09
N LYS A 58 9.10 10.78 -3.27
CA LYS A 58 9.17 11.97 -4.13
C LYS A 58 10.08 13.05 -3.54
N VAL A 59 9.97 13.27 -2.23
CA VAL A 59 10.82 14.22 -1.51
C VAL A 59 12.27 13.79 -1.60
N GLU A 60 12.57 12.51 -1.36
CA GLU A 60 13.93 12.00 -1.46
C GLU A 60 14.45 12.02 -2.90
N ASN A 61 13.63 11.70 -3.90
CA ASN A 61 14.02 11.83 -5.31
C ASN A 61 14.40 13.28 -5.68
N THR A 62 13.60 14.24 -5.21
CA THR A 62 13.88 15.68 -5.40
C THR A 62 15.20 16.08 -4.74
N ARG A 63 15.44 15.60 -3.52
CA ARG A 63 16.67 15.85 -2.78
C ARG A 63 17.89 15.25 -3.49
N LEU A 64 17.80 14.00 -3.95
CA LEU A 64 18.86 13.33 -4.70
C LEU A 64 19.16 14.05 -6.02
N SER A 65 18.13 14.50 -6.75
CA SER A 65 18.31 15.33 -7.95
C SER A 65 19.11 16.60 -7.64
N LEU A 66 18.76 17.31 -6.56
CA LEU A 66 19.47 18.52 -6.16
C LEU A 66 20.95 18.26 -5.81
N ILE A 67 21.23 17.13 -5.13
CA ILE A 67 22.59 16.72 -4.81
C ILE A 67 23.38 16.43 -6.10
N ILE A 68 22.79 15.68 -7.03
CA ILE A 68 23.41 15.37 -8.33
C ILE A 68 23.70 16.65 -9.10
N ASP A 69 22.74 17.57 -9.19
CA ASP A 69 22.91 18.85 -9.87
C ASP A 69 24.05 19.67 -9.24
N THR A 70 24.12 19.69 -7.91
CA THR A 70 25.18 20.38 -7.18
C THR A 70 26.55 19.77 -7.47
N ILE A 71 26.65 18.44 -7.50
CA ILE A 71 27.90 17.73 -7.84
C ILE A 71 28.27 18.00 -9.30
N CYS A 72 27.33 17.89 -10.23
CA CYS A 72 27.56 18.17 -11.65
C CYS A 72 28.01 19.62 -11.86
N ALA A 73 27.42 20.59 -11.16
CA ALA A 73 27.84 21.99 -11.21
C ALA A 73 29.26 22.18 -10.66
N ALA A 74 29.58 21.55 -9.52
CA ALA A 74 30.92 21.58 -8.94
C ALA A 74 31.97 20.95 -9.87
N LEU A 75 31.66 19.82 -10.51
CA LEU A 75 32.56 19.16 -11.45
C LEU A 75 32.77 19.99 -12.72
N ARG A 76 31.71 20.57 -13.29
CA ARG A 76 31.80 21.50 -14.42
C ARG A 76 32.65 22.73 -14.11
N SER A 77 32.53 23.28 -12.90
CA SER A 77 33.35 24.42 -12.46
C SER A 77 34.86 24.12 -12.44
N ARG A 78 35.23 22.84 -12.34
CA ARG A 78 36.61 22.35 -12.37
C ARG A 78 37.08 21.89 -13.75
N GLY A 79 36.27 22.12 -14.80
CA GLY A 79 36.61 21.75 -16.17
C GLY A 79 36.31 20.29 -16.54
N MET A 80 35.55 19.56 -15.69
CA MET A 80 35.11 18.20 -16.00
C MET A 80 33.71 18.21 -16.63
N ALA A 81 33.53 17.50 -17.74
CA ALA A 81 32.24 17.32 -18.39
C ALA A 81 31.57 16.04 -17.90
N VAL A 82 30.35 16.14 -17.39
CA VAL A 82 29.53 15.01 -16.93
C VAL A 82 28.37 14.80 -17.89
N SER A 83 28.22 13.60 -18.45
CA SER A 83 27.02 13.15 -19.19
C SER A 83 26.35 12.00 -18.46
N ILE A 84 25.01 12.06 -18.40
CA ILE A 84 24.17 11.01 -17.84
C ILE A 84 23.30 10.52 -19.01
N ASP A 85 23.62 9.33 -19.51
CA ASP A 85 22.98 8.71 -20.67
C ASP A 85 22.24 7.45 -20.20
N GLY A 86 20.96 7.62 -19.83
CA GLY A 86 20.16 6.56 -19.21
C GLY A 86 20.79 6.07 -17.91
N ASP A 87 21.19 4.80 -17.87
CA ASP A 87 21.83 4.18 -16.71
C ASP A 87 23.34 4.47 -16.62
N MET A 88 23.92 5.22 -17.55
CA MET A 88 25.37 5.40 -17.63
C MET A 88 25.78 6.82 -17.27
N VAL A 89 26.72 6.95 -16.35
CA VAL A 89 27.34 8.24 -15.98
C VAL A 89 28.76 8.26 -16.52
N SER A 90 29.07 9.24 -17.37
CA SER A 90 30.42 9.45 -17.92
C SER A 90 30.99 10.79 -17.46
N ILE A 91 32.20 10.77 -16.92
CA ILE A 91 32.96 11.96 -16.50
C ILE A 91 34.20 12.07 -17.38
N LYS A 92 34.31 13.16 -18.13
CA LYS A 92 35.47 13.50 -18.96
C LYS A 92 36.25 14.65 -18.35
N ASP A 93 37.54 14.47 -18.17
CA ASP A 93 38.46 15.53 -17.76
C ASP A 93 39.07 16.23 -18.98
N SER A 94 39.46 17.49 -18.79
CA SER A 94 40.25 18.31 -19.71
C SER A 94 41.55 17.66 -20.17
N SER A 95 42.10 16.71 -19.39
CA SER A 95 43.27 15.90 -19.70
C SER A 95 43.02 14.78 -20.72
N GLY A 96 41.77 14.55 -21.13
CA GLY A 96 41.36 13.49 -22.06
C GLY A 96 41.01 12.15 -21.39
N SER A 97 41.12 12.06 -20.07
CA SER A 97 40.67 10.89 -19.30
C SER A 97 39.14 10.84 -19.20
N SER A 98 38.53 9.68 -19.44
CA SER A 98 37.09 9.45 -19.35
C SER A 98 36.80 8.25 -18.45
N THR A 99 36.00 8.45 -17.41
CA THR A 99 35.52 7.36 -16.54
C THR A 99 34.03 7.20 -16.73
N THR A 100 33.57 5.98 -17.01
CA THR A 100 32.15 5.67 -17.20
C THR A 100 31.72 4.58 -16.23
N THR A 101 30.58 4.77 -15.56
CA THR A 101 30.03 3.82 -14.58
C THR A 101 28.53 3.68 -14.78
N ARG A 102 28.01 2.48 -14.53
CA ARG A 102 26.57 2.18 -14.59
C ARG A 102 25.90 2.43 -13.24
N ILE A 103 24.75 3.08 -13.24
CA ILE A 103 23.84 3.21 -12.11
C ILE A 103 23.27 1.81 -11.83
N GLN A 104 23.60 1.24 -10.66
CA GLN A 104 23.03 -0.02 -10.19
C GLN A 104 21.84 0.30 -9.29
N GLU A 105 20.63 -0.11 -9.69
CA GLU A 105 19.49 -0.14 -8.78
C GLU A 105 19.71 -1.28 -7.78
N GLU A 106 20.03 -0.97 -6.52
CA GLU A 106 19.99 -1.98 -5.47
C GLU A 106 18.54 -2.46 -5.30
N GLN A 107 18.24 -3.70 -5.71
CA GLN A 107 17.03 -4.40 -5.31
C GLN A 107 17.08 -4.74 -3.81
N LYS A 108 16.84 -3.75 -2.94
CA LYS A 108 16.54 -3.97 -1.52
C LYS A 108 15.06 -4.31 -1.38
N GLY A 109 14.71 -5.59 -1.46
CA GLY A 109 13.31 -6.00 -1.32
C GLY A 109 13.00 -7.45 -0.97
N GLN A 110 13.97 -8.32 -0.66
CA GLN A 110 13.67 -9.75 -0.40
C GLN A 110 14.52 -10.42 0.71
N GLN A 111 14.84 -9.72 1.81
CA GLN A 111 15.61 -10.36 2.90
C GLN A 111 15.04 -10.26 4.32
N GLU A 112 13.76 -9.91 4.50
CA GLU A 112 13.15 -9.84 5.85
C GLU A 112 12.07 -10.91 6.15
N GLU A 113 11.87 -11.93 5.30
CA GLU A 113 10.82 -12.95 5.52
C GLU A 113 11.30 -14.31 6.06
N GLU A 114 12.56 -14.45 6.50
CA GLU A 114 13.04 -15.65 7.20
C GLU A 114 13.75 -15.29 8.52
N ARG A 115 13.01 -14.86 9.54
CA ARG A 115 13.36 -15.11 10.95
C ARG A 115 12.13 -15.25 11.83
#